data_AF-K2FBU4-F1
#
_entry.id   AF-K2FBU4-F1
#
_cell.length_a   1.000
_cell.length_b   1.000
_cell.length_c   1.000
_cell.angle_alpha   90.00
_cell.angle_beta   90.00
_cell.angle_gamma   90.00
#
_symmetry.space_group_name_H-M   'P 1'
#
loop_
_entity.id
_entity.type
_entity.pdbx_description
1 polymer ?
#
loop_
_entity_poly.entity_id
_entity_poly.type
_entity_poly.pdbx_seq_one_letter_code
_entity_poly.pdbx_strand_id
1 'polypeptide(L)'
;SFAMVSLILQLISGDSSARLIARYQPGKLAAFEGIYQTAPKTPISVVGWVDAKNETVHSIKIPGALSFLTYRDLSTPVTGLDQIPKDEWPNVPLTFQTYHIMVMMWAVMFILAVLGLFYLKRLETKKGLLWPMVFSVVLPHIAQQCGWISTEVGRQPWIVWKLLRTSEGVSTSIVKQQVFGSITMFVLIYTLLFVLFLFLLDRKIKHGPEDVRQDDFIYQNIGKMG
;
A
#
# COMPACT_ATOMS: atom_id res chain seq x y z
N SER A 1 5.19 -21.03 2.52
CA SER A 1 5.07 -21.18 1.05
C SER A 1 4.01 -20.26 0.44
N PHE A 2 2.76 -20.26 0.91
CA PHE A 2 1.70 -19.37 0.37
C PHE A 2 2.09 -17.87 0.35
N ALA A 3 2.55 -17.32 1.48
CA ALA A 3 2.96 -15.92 1.57
C ALA A 3 4.03 -15.51 0.52
N MET A 4 4.98 -16.41 0.23
CA MET A 4 6.02 -16.16 -0.76
C MET A 4 5.43 -16.06 -2.18
N VAL A 5 4.50 -16.96 -2.52
CA VAL A 5 3.78 -16.92 -3.80
C VAL A 5 2.99 -15.62 -3.92
N SER A 6 2.26 -15.22 -2.87
CA SER A 6 1.51 -13.96 -2.86
C SER A 6 2.41 -12.74 -3.06
N LEU A 7 3.58 -12.69 -2.40
CA LEU A 7 4.52 -11.57 -2.53
C LEU A 7 5.12 -11.47 -3.95
N ILE A 8 5.41 -12.61 -4.59
CA ILE A 8 5.87 -12.63 -5.98
C ILE A 8 4.76 -12.12 -6.92
N LEU A 9 3.52 -12.56 -6.72
CA LEU A 9 2.38 -12.07 -7.51
C LEU A 9 2.16 -10.56 -7.30
N GLN A 10 2.31 -10.06 -6.07
CA GLN A 10 2.24 -8.62 -5.77
C GLN A 10 3.34 -7.84 -6.50
N LEU A 11 4.57 -8.37 -6.55
CA LEU A 11 5.68 -7.73 -7.29
C LEU A 11 5.37 -7.60 -8.78
N ILE A 12 4.89 -8.67 -9.40
CA ILE A 12 4.50 -8.68 -10.82
C ILE A 12 3.35 -7.71 -11.08
N SER A 13 2.34 -7.72 -10.21
CA SER A 13 1.21 -6.80 -10.30
C SER A 13 1.64 -5.34 -10.15
N GLY A 14 2.49 -5.04 -9.17
CA GLY A 14 3.00 -3.69 -8.91
C GLY A 14 3.85 -3.14 -10.06
N ASP A 15 4.74 -3.97 -10.60
CA ASP A 15 5.55 -3.64 -11.78
C ASP A 15 4.68 -3.36 -13.03
N SER A 16 3.61 -4.14 -13.22
CA SER A 16 2.62 -3.88 -14.28
C SER A 16 1.89 -2.54 -14.08
N SER A 17 1.43 -2.26 -12.86
CA SER A 17 0.75 -1.00 -12.51
C SER A 17 1.68 0.21 -12.65
N ALA A 18 2.94 0.12 -12.23
CA ALA A 18 3.91 1.20 -12.36
C ALA A 18 4.15 1.59 -13.82
N ARG A 19 4.25 0.61 -14.74
CA ARG A 19 4.35 0.87 -16.18
C ARG A 19 3.11 1.53 -16.76
N LEU A 20 1.92 1.17 -16.27
CA LEU A 20 0.67 1.80 -16.70
C LEU A 20 0.66 3.28 -16.30
N ILE A 21 1.06 3.57 -15.05
CA ILE A 21 1.15 4.95 -14.53
C ILE A 21 2.19 5.74 -15.33
N ALA A 22 3.33 5.16 -15.66
CA ALA A 22 4.35 5.82 -16.48
C ALA A 22 3.83 6.30 -17.83
N ARG A 23 2.93 5.53 -18.46
CA ARG A 23 2.38 5.86 -19.78
C ARG A 23 1.22 6.85 -19.71
N TYR A 24 0.32 6.69 -18.73
CA TYR A 24 -0.94 7.46 -18.69
C TYR A 24 -0.93 8.62 -17.69
N GLN A 25 -0.14 8.54 -16.63
CA GLN A 25 -0.08 9.51 -15.54
C GLN A 25 1.38 9.80 -15.12
N PRO A 26 2.21 10.36 -16.02
CA PRO A 26 3.63 10.59 -15.76
C PRO A 26 3.89 11.43 -14.51
N GLY A 27 3.06 12.44 -14.22
CA GLY A 27 3.20 13.27 -13.02
C GLY A 27 3.03 12.52 -11.71
N LYS A 28 2.20 11.48 -11.70
CA LYS A 28 2.03 10.61 -10.54
C LYS A 28 3.27 9.76 -10.30
N LEU A 29 3.85 9.20 -11.36
CA LEU A 29 5.11 8.45 -11.25
C LEU A 29 6.26 9.37 -10.85
N ALA A 30 6.34 10.57 -11.43
CA ALA A 30 7.34 11.58 -11.06
C ALA A 30 7.23 11.96 -9.58
N ALA A 31 6.01 12.05 -9.04
CA ALA A 31 5.80 12.29 -7.62
C ALA A 31 6.15 11.09 -6.72
N PHE A 32 5.92 9.85 -7.17
CA PHE A 32 6.34 8.64 -6.45
C PHE A 32 7.86 8.56 -6.28
N GLU A 33 8.60 8.87 -7.34
CA GLU A 33 10.06 8.74 -7.39
C GLU A 33 10.80 10.04 -7.09
N GLY A 34 10.06 11.15 -6.96
CA GLY A 34 10.61 12.47 -6.61
C GLY A 34 11.45 13.08 -7.74
N ILE A 35 10.97 12.96 -8.98
CA ILE A 35 11.67 13.39 -10.19
C ILE A 35 11.19 14.80 -10.55
N TYR A 36 11.96 15.80 -10.14
CA TYR A 36 11.67 17.18 -10.51
C TYR A 36 12.13 17.51 -11.93
N GLN A 37 13.28 16.99 -12.37
CA GLN A 37 13.86 17.27 -13.69
C GLN A 37 13.93 16.00 -14.54
N THR A 38 13.49 16.11 -15.79
CA THR A 38 13.59 15.04 -16.77
C THR A 38 15.03 14.88 -17.22
N ALA A 39 15.63 13.71 -16.93
CA ALA A 39 17.00 13.40 -17.31
C ALA A 39 17.13 11.96 -17.81
N PRO A 40 18.00 11.69 -18.81
CA PRO A 40 18.30 10.33 -19.25
C PRO A 40 18.93 9.51 -18.12
N LYS A 41 18.77 8.17 -18.16
CA LYS A 41 19.19 7.26 -17.09
C LYS A 41 18.58 7.63 -15.73
N THR A 42 17.27 7.86 -15.70
CA THR A 42 16.58 8.35 -14.53
C THR A 42 16.80 7.39 -13.34
N PRO A 43 17.27 7.90 -12.18
CA PRO A 43 17.53 7.07 -11.03
C PRO A 43 16.24 6.64 -10.34
N ILE A 44 16.28 5.48 -9.68
CA ILE A 44 15.27 5.12 -8.66
C ILE A 44 15.75 5.62 -7.29
N SER A 45 14.83 6.14 -6.47
CA SER A 45 15.12 6.50 -5.09
C SER A 45 14.85 5.27 -4.20
N VAL A 46 15.83 4.86 -3.38
CA VAL A 46 15.64 3.69 -2.49
C VAL A 46 15.03 4.13 -1.15
N VAL A 47 15.60 5.17 -0.56
CA VAL A 47 15.11 5.85 0.64
C VAL A 47 15.52 7.31 0.53
N GLY A 48 14.64 8.23 0.92
CA GLY A 48 14.96 9.63 0.97
C GLY A 48 13.86 10.50 1.58
N TRP A 49 14.10 11.80 1.50
CA TRP A 49 13.18 12.87 1.86
C TRP A 49 13.01 13.77 0.64
N VAL A 50 11.84 14.36 0.48
CA VAL A 50 11.58 15.40 -0.52
C VAL A 50 11.59 16.77 0.12
N ASP A 51 12.44 17.66 -0.38
CA ASP A 51 12.35 19.09 -0.12
C ASP A 51 11.56 19.76 -1.25
N ALA A 52 10.27 19.98 -0.99
CA ALA A 52 9.39 20.63 -1.96
C ALA A 52 9.72 22.11 -2.18
N LYS A 53 10.39 22.80 -1.25
CA LYS A 53 10.74 24.22 -1.42
C LYS A 53 11.90 24.39 -2.39
N ASN A 54 12.88 23.50 -2.27
CA ASN A 54 14.07 23.50 -3.13
C ASN A 54 13.90 22.63 -4.37
N GLU A 55 12.76 21.93 -4.53
CA GLU A 55 12.50 21.01 -5.65
C GLU A 55 13.60 19.93 -5.76
N THR A 56 14.07 19.45 -4.60
CA THR A 56 15.14 18.45 -4.53
C THR A 56 14.75 17.26 -3.67
N VAL A 57 15.37 16.13 -3.97
CA VAL A 57 15.19 14.89 -3.21
C VAL A 57 16.53 14.45 -2.67
N HIS A 58 16.61 14.38 -1.35
CA HIS A 58 17.75 13.81 -0.63
C HIS A 58 17.49 12.31 -0.51
N SER A 59 17.98 11.54 -1.49
CA SER A 59 17.80 10.09 -1.51
C SER A 59 19.07 9.36 -1.92
N ILE A 60 19.14 8.09 -1.52
CA ILE A 60 20.10 7.13 -2.09
C ILE A 60 19.54 6.70 -3.45
N LYS A 61 20.25 7.07 -4.51
CA LYS A 61 19.81 6.91 -5.90
C LYS A 61 20.61 5.80 -6.60
N ILE A 62 19.92 4.93 -7.33
CA ILE A 62 20.56 3.96 -8.23
C ILE A 62 20.33 4.43 -9.68
N PRO A 63 21.38 4.89 -10.39
CA PRO A 63 21.22 5.49 -11.72
C PRO A 63 20.73 4.47 -12.75
N GLY A 64 19.83 4.91 -13.64
CA GLY A 64 19.27 4.09 -14.73
C GLY A 64 18.27 2.99 -14.32
N ALA A 65 18.15 2.69 -13.02
CA ALA A 65 17.26 1.62 -12.55
C ALA A 65 15.78 1.91 -12.87
N LEU A 66 15.33 3.14 -12.70
CA LEU A 66 13.93 3.48 -12.96
C LEU A 66 13.59 3.47 -14.45
N SER A 67 14.46 4.01 -15.30
CA SER A 67 14.33 3.91 -16.77
C SER A 67 14.21 2.44 -17.21
N PHE A 68 15.08 1.58 -16.68
CA PHE A 68 15.06 0.14 -16.99
C PHE A 68 13.78 -0.55 -16.52
N LEU A 69 13.31 -0.27 -15.30
CA LEU A 69 12.07 -0.88 -14.78
C LEU A 69 10.83 -0.44 -15.56
N THR A 70 10.82 0.82 -15.99
CA THR A 70 9.67 1.45 -16.64
C THR A 70 9.58 1.09 -18.12
N TYR A 71 10.67 1.23 -18.86
CA TYR A 71 10.71 1.10 -20.32
C TYR A 71 11.50 -0.11 -20.83
N ARG A 72 12.15 -0.88 -19.93
CA ARG A 72 13.11 -1.95 -20.30
C ARG A 72 14.31 -1.44 -21.09
N ASP A 73 14.59 -0.14 -20.97
CA ASP A 73 15.70 0.55 -21.58
C ASP A 73 16.35 1.52 -20.57
N LEU A 74 17.68 1.62 -20.60
CA LEU A 74 18.45 2.50 -19.72
C LEU A 74 18.48 3.95 -20.24
N SER A 75 18.25 4.17 -21.54
CA SER A 75 18.33 5.51 -22.12
C SER A 75 17.04 6.32 -22.03
N THR A 76 15.88 5.66 -22.09
CA THR A 76 14.59 6.36 -22.12
C THR A 76 14.35 7.12 -20.80
N PRO A 77 14.24 8.46 -20.84
CA PRO A 77 14.01 9.25 -19.63
C PRO A 77 12.56 9.09 -19.15
N VAL A 78 12.39 9.05 -17.83
CA VAL A 78 11.05 9.18 -17.22
C VAL A 78 10.71 10.66 -17.17
N THR A 79 9.49 11.02 -17.61
CA THR A 79 8.98 12.39 -17.55
C THR A 79 8.97 12.89 -16.10
N GLY A 80 9.71 13.95 -15.84
CA GLY A 80 9.76 14.65 -14.57
C GLY A 80 8.63 15.68 -14.41
N LEU A 81 8.54 16.26 -13.22
CA LEU A 81 7.58 17.31 -12.90
C LEU A 81 7.84 18.62 -13.67
N ASP A 82 9.05 18.85 -14.18
CA ASP A 82 9.43 19.99 -15.03
C ASP A 82 8.61 20.08 -16.33
N GLN A 83 8.12 18.94 -16.83
CA GLN A 83 7.28 18.86 -18.03
C GLN A 83 5.79 19.01 -17.74
N ILE A 84 5.41 19.26 -16.49
CA ILE A 84 4.03 19.29 -16.02
C ILE A 84 3.74 20.65 -15.39
N PRO A 85 2.61 21.29 -15.72
CA PRO A 85 2.21 22.54 -15.08
C PRO A 85 2.20 22.42 -13.55
N LYS A 86 2.77 23.41 -12.85
CA LYS A 86 2.90 23.39 -11.38
C LYS A 86 1.56 23.31 -10.65
N ASP A 87 0.49 23.79 -11.25
CA ASP A 87 -0.87 23.69 -10.69
C ASP A 87 -1.45 22.26 -10.78
N GLU A 88 -0.83 21.39 -11.57
CA GLU A 88 -1.19 19.96 -11.68
C GLU A 88 -0.32 19.06 -10.80
N TRP A 89 0.63 19.63 -10.04
CA TRP A 89 1.50 18.83 -9.19
C TRP A 89 0.71 18.27 -7.99
N PRO A 90 0.77 16.96 -7.73
CA PRO A 90 0.28 16.41 -6.48
C PRO A 90 1.18 16.86 -5.32
N ASN A 91 0.77 16.57 -4.09
CA ASN A 91 1.62 16.79 -2.91
C ASN A 91 2.82 15.82 -2.93
N VAL A 92 3.90 16.24 -3.58
CA VAL A 92 5.09 15.42 -3.84
C VAL A 92 5.69 14.82 -2.57
N PRO A 93 5.92 15.58 -1.47
CA PRO A 93 6.48 14.99 -0.25
C PRO A 93 5.64 13.86 0.33
N LEU A 94 4.32 14.05 0.42
CA LEU A 94 3.43 13.04 0.99
C LEU A 94 3.34 11.81 0.08
N THR A 95 3.22 12.03 -1.23
CA THR A 95 3.14 10.97 -2.23
C THR A 95 4.43 10.15 -2.29
N PHE A 96 5.59 10.80 -2.29
CA PHE A 96 6.90 10.13 -2.25
C PHE A 96 7.05 9.29 -0.98
N GLN A 97 6.79 9.87 0.19
CA GLN A 97 7.03 9.19 1.46
C GLN A 97 6.13 7.97 1.64
N THR A 98 4.84 8.10 1.30
CA THR A 98 3.89 6.99 1.40
C THR A 98 4.18 5.90 0.39
N TYR A 99 4.58 6.26 -0.84
CA TYR A 99 5.03 5.28 -1.83
C TYR A 99 6.25 4.48 -1.34
N HIS A 100 7.28 5.16 -0.82
CA HIS A 100 8.48 4.49 -0.31
C HIS A 100 8.20 3.65 0.94
N ILE A 101 7.36 4.12 1.87
CA ILE A 101 6.93 3.30 3.01
C ILE A 101 6.24 2.02 2.55
N MET A 102 5.34 2.10 1.57
CA MET A 102 4.68 0.92 1.00
C MET A 102 5.70 -0.08 0.43
N VAL A 103 6.64 0.37 -0.39
CA VAL A 103 7.68 -0.48 -1.00
C VAL A 103 8.61 -1.07 0.07
N MET A 104 9.01 -0.28 1.06
CA MET A 104 9.84 -0.74 2.19
C MET A 104 9.12 -1.80 3.02
N MET A 105 7.84 -1.62 3.33
CA MET A 105 7.06 -2.62 4.06
C MET A 105 6.93 -3.92 3.26
N TRP A 106 6.73 -3.83 1.93
CA TRP A 106 6.76 -5.01 1.06
C TRP A 106 8.12 -5.71 1.08
N ALA A 107 9.23 -4.97 1.00
CA ALA A 107 10.58 -5.52 1.03
C ALA A 107 10.87 -6.24 2.37
N VAL A 108 10.45 -5.66 3.50
CA VAL A 108 10.57 -6.30 4.82
C VAL A 108 9.77 -7.60 4.86
N MET A 109 8.52 -7.61 4.37
CA MET A 109 7.70 -8.83 4.31
C MET A 109 8.36 -9.90 3.42
N PHE A 110 8.95 -9.50 2.30
CA PHE A 110 9.68 -10.40 1.41
C PHE A 110 10.91 -11.02 2.07
N ILE A 111 11.72 -10.22 2.76
CA ILE A 111 12.88 -10.72 3.52
C ILE A 111 12.42 -11.71 4.60
N LEU A 112 11.38 -11.39 5.36
CA LEU A 112 10.83 -12.29 6.38
C LEU A 112 10.32 -13.60 5.78
N ALA A 113 9.66 -13.56 4.62
CA ALA A 113 9.20 -14.75 3.92
C ALA A 113 10.37 -15.63 3.44
N VAL A 114 11.43 -15.02 2.88
CA VAL A 114 12.66 -15.72 2.46
C VAL A 114 13.34 -16.37 3.66
N LEU A 115 13.54 -15.63 4.75
CA LEU A 115 14.15 -16.16 5.98
C LEU A 115 13.30 -17.30 6.56
N GLY A 116 11.98 -17.17 6.54
CA GLY A 116 11.06 -18.23 6.98
C GLY A 116 11.16 -19.51 6.17
N LEU A 117 11.32 -19.39 4.85
CA LEU A 117 11.55 -20.55 3.98
C LEU A 117 12.95 -21.16 4.18
N PHE A 118 13.97 -20.32 4.35
CA PHE A 118 15.34 -20.79 4.54
C PHE A 118 15.53 -21.53 5.87
N TYR A 119 14.92 -21.02 6.94
CA TYR A 119 14.99 -21.61 8.28
C TYR A 119 13.84 -22.55 8.61
N LEU A 120 13.03 -22.99 7.64
CA LEU A 120 11.77 -23.70 7.87
C LEU A 120 11.91 -24.97 8.73
N LYS A 121 13.03 -25.69 8.63
CA LYS A 121 13.34 -26.89 9.44
C LYS A 121 13.91 -26.62 10.83
N ARG A 122 14.30 -25.37 11.13
CA ARG A 122 14.92 -24.95 12.40
C ARG A 122 14.27 -23.70 13.00
N LEU A 123 13.09 -23.33 12.51
CA LEU A 123 12.45 -22.06 12.84
C LEU A 123 12.11 -21.97 14.34
N GLU A 124 11.67 -23.09 14.92
CA GLU A 124 11.32 -23.22 16.33
C GLU A 124 12.50 -22.90 17.27
N THR A 125 13.74 -23.16 16.84
CA THR A 125 14.94 -22.87 17.62
C THR A 125 15.40 -21.41 17.53
N LYS A 126 14.85 -20.61 16.59
CA LYS A 126 15.27 -19.22 16.34
C LYS A 126 14.22 -18.22 16.84
N LYS A 127 14.08 -18.11 18.17
CA LYS A 127 13.15 -17.16 18.83
C LYS A 127 13.29 -15.71 18.34
N GLY A 128 14.49 -15.28 17.95
CA GLY A 128 14.73 -13.96 17.39
C GLY A 128 14.07 -13.71 16.01
N LEU A 129 13.83 -14.75 15.22
CA LEU A 129 13.12 -14.65 13.93
C LEU A 129 11.60 -14.77 14.11
N LEU A 130 11.14 -15.49 15.13
CA LEU A 130 9.72 -15.67 15.43
C LEU A 130 9.04 -14.36 15.85
N TRP A 131 9.69 -13.53 16.66
CA TRP A 131 9.10 -12.26 17.11
C TRP A 131 8.76 -11.29 15.96
N PRO A 132 9.68 -10.99 15.02
CA PRO A 132 9.35 -10.21 13.83
C PRO A 132 8.22 -10.83 12.98
N MET A 133 8.14 -12.15 12.90
CA MET A 133 7.05 -12.83 12.19
C MET A 133 5.69 -12.65 12.87
N VAL A 134 5.63 -12.63 14.20
CA VAL A 134 4.40 -12.33 14.94
C VAL A 134 3.92 -10.91 14.64
N PHE A 135 4.83 -9.93 14.66
CA PHE A 135 4.49 -8.54 14.34
C PHE A 135 4.23 -8.29 12.85
N SER A 136 4.56 -9.24 11.97
CA SER A 136 4.40 -9.07 10.53
C SER A 136 2.95 -8.84 10.12
N VAL A 137 1.96 -9.21 10.94
CA VAL A 137 0.53 -8.91 10.71
C VAL A 137 0.26 -7.42 10.50
N VAL A 138 1.03 -6.53 11.12
CA VAL A 138 0.82 -5.07 11.03
C VAL A 138 1.38 -4.52 9.71
N LEU A 139 2.41 -5.15 9.13
CA LEU A 139 3.10 -4.65 7.94
C LEU A 139 2.18 -4.55 6.69
N PRO A 140 1.36 -5.56 6.35
CA PRO A 140 0.39 -5.45 5.27
C PRO A 140 -0.60 -4.30 5.45
N HIS A 141 -1.06 -4.05 6.69
CA HIS A 141 -1.99 -2.97 6.96
C HIS A 141 -1.37 -1.60 6.68
N ILE A 142 -0.14 -1.36 7.13
CA ILE A 142 0.58 -0.12 6.85
C ILE A 142 0.82 0.03 5.35
N ALA A 143 1.33 -1.02 4.69
CA ALA A 143 1.58 -1.01 3.25
C ALA A 143 0.30 -0.69 2.47
N GLN A 144 -0.83 -1.27 2.87
CA GLN A 144 -2.12 -1.03 2.22
C GLN A 144 -2.59 0.41 2.38
N GLN A 145 -2.52 0.98 3.59
CA GLN A 145 -2.90 2.38 3.84
C GLN A 145 -2.00 3.34 3.06
N CYS A 146 -0.68 3.12 3.09
CA CYS A 146 0.28 3.91 2.34
C CYS A 146 0.08 3.80 0.82
N GLY A 147 -0.28 2.61 0.31
CA GLY A 147 -0.61 2.39 -1.10
C GLY A 147 -1.85 3.15 -1.56
N TRP A 148 -2.89 3.21 -0.72
CA TRP A 148 -4.07 4.04 -0.99
C TRP A 148 -3.74 5.52 -0.94
N ILE A 149 -3.03 5.98 0.10
CA ILE A 149 -2.67 7.40 0.23
C ILE A 149 -1.80 7.85 -0.96
N SER A 150 -0.77 7.10 -1.32
CA SER A 150 0.08 7.43 -2.46
C SER A 150 -0.73 7.49 -3.77
N THR A 151 -1.64 6.54 -4.00
CA THR A 151 -2.49 6.50 -5.19
C THR A 151 -3.50 7.64 -5.24
N GLU A 152 -4.13 7.99 -4.12
CA GLU A 152 -5.16 9.03 -4.05
C GLU A 152 -4.56 10.44 -4.06
N VAL A 153 -3.53 10.67 -3.24
CA VAL A 153 -2.82 11.96 -3.19
C VAL A 153 -2.07 12.20 -4.49
N GLY A 154 -1.46 11.17 -5.08
CA GLY A 154 -0.80 11.26 -6.38
C GLY A 154 -1.76 11.47 -7.56
N ARG A 155 -3.08 11.31 -7.36
CA ARG A 155 -4.09 11.62 -8.38
C ARG A 155 -4.53 13.09 -8.33
N GLN A 156 -4.33 13.77 -7.21
CA GLN A 156 -4.64 15.21 -7.07
C GLN A 156 -3.83 16.01 -8.10
N PRO A 157 -4.41 17.06 -8.72
CA PRO A 157 -5.71 17.68 -8.42
C PRO A 157 -6.91 17.09 -9.20
N TRP A 158 -6.78 15.91 -9.81
CA TRP A 158 -7.79 15.36 -10.72
C TRP A 158 -8.71 14.35 -10.02
N ILE A 159 -10.01 14.45 -10.26
CA ILE A 159 -10.98 13.36 -9.99
C ILE A 159 -10.96 12.42 -11.18
N VAL A 160 -11.25 12.98 -12.36
CA VAL A 160 -11.14 12.32 -13.65
C VAL A 160 -10.00 12.98 -14.40
N TRP A 161 -9.02 12.18 -14.81
CA TRP A 161 -7.78 12.65 -15.42
C TRP A 161 -8.07 13.59 -16.61
N LYS A 162 -7.55 14.82 -16.54
CA LYS A 162 -7.72 15.89 -17.54
C LYS A 162 -9.16 16.30 -17.87
N LEU A 163 -10.15 15.84 -17.11
CA LEU A 163 -11.58 16.13 -17.36
C LEU A 163 -12.26 16.87 -16.22
N LEU A 164 -11.94 16.54 -14.97
CA LEU A 164 -12.59 17.15 -13.80
C LEU A 164 -11.61 17.34 -12.65
N ARG A 165 -11.45 18.59 -12.19
CA ARG A 165 -10.61 18.92 -11.02
C ARG A 165 -11.37 18.69 -9.71
N THR A 166 -10.64 18.39 -8.64
CA THR A 166 -11.21 18.20 -7.30
C THR A 166 -11.88 19.45 -6.74
N SER A 167 -11.40 20.64 -7.13
CA SER A 167 -12.01 21.92 -6.79
C SER A 167 -13.40 22.12 -7.43
N GLU A 168 -13.66 21.48 -8.57
CA GLU A 168 -14.91 21.62 -9.33
C GLU A 168 -15.95 20.56 -8.93
N GLY A 169 -15.51 19.47 -8.30
CA GLY A 169 -16.37 18.36 -7.87
C GLY A 169 -17.08 18.56 -6.52
N VAL A 170 -16.82 19.67 -5.81
CA VAL A 170 -17.44 19.94 -4.50
C VAL A 170 -18.77 20.67 -4.68
N SER A 171 -19.84 20.16 -4.08
CA SER A 171 -21.15 20.79 -4.09
C SER A 171 -21.11 22.16 -3.40
N THR A 172 -21.38 23.22 -4.14
CA THR A 172 -21.39 24.62 -3.66
C THR A 172 -22.57 24.95 -2.74
N SER A 173 -23.56 24.06 -2.66
CA SER A 173 -24.83 24.25 -1.94
C SER A 173 -24.86 23.70 -0.50
N ILE A 174 -23.76 23.13 0.00
CA ILE A 174 -23.73 22.49 1.33
C ILE A 174 -23.19 23.45 2.38
N VAL A 175 -23.97 23.65 3.45
CA VAL A 175 -23.57 24.39 4.64
C VAL A 175 -22.43 23.63 5.33
N LYS A 176 -21.26 24.26 5.56
CA LYS A 176 -20.06 23.61 6.14
C LYS A 176 -20.39 22.81 7.42
N GLN A 177 -21.33 23.28 8.22
CA GLN A 177 -21.81 22.62 9.43
C GLN A 177 -22.43 21.23 9.18
N GLN A 178 -23.13 21.02 8.06
CA GLN A 178 -23.73 19.72 7.71
C GLN A 178 -22.64 18.69 7.39
N VAL A 179 -21.55 19.11 6.75
CA VAL A 179 -20.40 18.24 6.45
C VAL A 179 -19.70 17.80 7.74
N PHE A 180 -19.45 18.73 8.66
CA PHE A 180 -18.85 18.38 9.96
C PHE A 180 -19.77 17.46 10.79
N GLY A 181 -21.08 17.70 10.77
CA GLY A 181 -22.05 16.85 11.44
C GLY A 181 -22.04 15.41 10.89
N SER A 182 -22.08 15.24 9.57
CA SER A 182 -22.08 13.91 8.95
C SER A 182 -20.75 13.19 9.15
N ILE A 183 -19.61 13.86 9.02
CA ILE A 183 -18.28 13.28 9.32
C ILE A 183 -18.23 12.81 10.77
N THR A 184 -18.68 13.63 11.71
CA THR A 184 -18.70 13.26 13.14
C THR A 184 -19.58 12.03 13.37
N MET A 185 -20.76 11.98 12.76
CA MET A 185 -21.66 10.83 12.83
C MET A 185 -21.02 9.56 12.28
N PHE A 186 -20.40 9.61 11.10
CA PHE A 186 -19.70 8.46 10.51
C PHE A 186 -18.54 8.00 11.39
N VAL A 187 -17.74 8.93 11.93
CA VAL A 187 -16.64 8.60 12.86
C VAL A 187 -17.18 7.89 14.09
N LEU A 188 -18.28 8.38 14.69
CA LEU A 188 -18.89 7.75 15.87
C LEU A 188 -19.39 6.34 15.56
N ILE A 189 -20.13 6.16 14.45
CA ILE A 189 -20.67 4.86 14.06
C ILE A 189 -19.54 3.85 13.78
N TYR A 190 -18.52 4.25 13.03
CA TYR A 190 -17.39 3.36 12.73
C TYR A 190 -16.55 3.05 13.96
N THR A 191 -16.40 4.00 14.90
CA THR A 191 -15.73 3.74 16.18
C THR A 191 -16.51 2.73 17.02
N LEU A 192 -17.84 2.87 17.11
CA LEU A 192 -18.70 1.93 17.83
C LEU A 192 -18.63 0.52 17.21
N LEU A 193 -18.73 0.41 15.88
CA LEU A 193 -18.60 -0.86 15.17
C LEU A 193 -17.22 -1.50 15.38
N PHE A 194 -16.16 -0.70 15.40
CA PHE A 194 -14.81 -1.17 15.65
C PHE A 194 -14.65 -1.72 17.09
N VAL A 195 -15.19 -1.03 18.10
CA VAL A 195 -15.20 -1.52 19.49
C VAL A 195 -16.02 -2.80 19.62
N LEU A 196 -17.21 -2.86 19.01
CA LEU A 196 -18.03 -4.06 18.99
C LEU A 196 -17.31 -5.23 18.33
N PHE A 197 -16.61 -4.97 17.21
CA PHE A 197 -15.80 -5.97 16.53
C PHE A 197 -14.70 -6.51 17.43
N LEU A 198 -13.92 -5.66 18.10
CA LEU A 198 -12.88 -6.09 19.04
C LEU A 198 -13.46 -6.89 20.21
N PHE A 199 -14.61 -6.47 20.74
CA PHE A 199 -15.32 -7.19 21.81
C PHE A 199 -15.76 -8.59 21.36
N LEU A 200 -16.35 -8.71 20.17
CA LEU A 200 -16.76 -10.01 19.61
C LEU A 200 -15.57 -10.91 19.30
N LEU A 201 -14.48 -10.33 18.79
CA LEU A 201 -13.25 -11.04 18.46
C LEU A 201 -12.61 -11.61 19.74
N ASP A 202 -12.45 -10.79 20.78
CA ASP A 202 -11.95 -11.23 22.10
C ASP A 202 -12.85 -12.29 22.73
N ARG A 203 -14.17 -12.08 22.68
CA ARG A 203 -15.15 -13.07 23.19
C ARG A 203 -15.04 -14.40 22.46
N LYS A 204 -14.96 -14.41 21.12
CA LYS A 204 -14.89 -15.65 20.34
C LYS A 204 -13.53 -16.36 20.50
N ILE A 205 -12.43 -15.61 20.60
CA ILE A 205 -11.11 -16.19 20.92
C ILE A 205 -11.13 -16.86 22.30
N LYS A 206 -11.71 -16.19 23.32
CA LYS A 206 -11.78 -16.73 24.70
C LYS A 206 -12.72 -17.92 24.84
N HIS A 207 -13.79 -17.99 24.04
CA HIS A 207 -14.73 -19.12 24.08
C HIS A 207 -14.14 -20.41 23.47
N GLY A 208 -13.03 -20.32 22.73
CA GLY A 208 -12.44 -21.44 22.01
C GLY A 208 -13.31 -21.91 20.83
N PRO A 209 -12.79 -22.79 19.95
CA PRO A 209 -13.63 -23.50 19.01
C PRO A 209 -14.64 -24.34 19.80
N GLU A 210 -15.91 -24.25 19.44
CA GLU A 210 -16.91 -25.18 19.97
C GLU A 210 -16.43 -26.59 19.65
N ASP A 211 -16.35 -27.46 20.68
CA ASP A 211 -16.16 -28.88 20.44
C ASP A 211 -17.26 -29.31 19.46
N VAL A 212 -16.85 -29.80 18.29
CA VAL A 212 -17.76 -30.49 17.38
C VAL A 212 -18.33 -31.63 18.22
N ARG A 213 -19.57 -31.45 18.72
CA ARG A 213 -20.19 -32.41 19.62
C ARG A 213 -20.14 -33.76 18.93
N GLN A 214 -19.58 -34.74 19.62
CA GLN A 214 -19.48 -36.14 19.19
C GLN A 214 -20.83 -36.73 18.75
N ASP A 215 -21.93 -36.08 19.15
CA ASP A 215 -23.32 -36.36 18.75
C ASP A 215 -23.51 -36.35 17.22
N ASP A 216 -22.85 -35.45 16.47
CA ASP A 216 -22.99 -35.39 15.01
C ASP A 216 -22.38 -36.61 14.29
N PHE A 217 -21.36 -37.25 14.88
CA PHE A 217 -20.78 -38.50 14.36
C PHE A 217 -21.67 -39.72 14.64
N ILE A 218 -22.43 -39.71 15.74
CA ILE A 218 -23.36 -40.80 16.09
C ILE A 218 -24.53 -40.80 15.10
N TYR A 219 -25.15 -39.64 14.81
CA TYR A 219 -26.27 -39.56 13.86
C TYR A 219 -25.88 -39.85 12.41
N GLN A 220 -24.67 -39.47 11.96
CA GLN A 220 -24.19 -39.83 10.62
C GLN A 220 -23.94 -41.33 10.43
N ASN A 221 -23.53 -42.04 11.48
CA ASN A 221 -23.31 -43.49 11.39
C ASN A 221 -24.61 -44.30 11.51
N ILE A 222 -25.58 -43.84 12.31
CA ILE A 222 -26.87 -44.51 12.44
C ILE A 222 -27.67 -44.40 11.12
N GLY A 223 -27.60 -43.25 10.43
CA GLY A 223 -28.24 -43.07 9.12
C GLY A 223 -27.64 -43.88 7.96
N LYS A 224 -26.48 -44.52 8.17
CA LYS A 224 -25.83 -45.42 7.19
C LYS A 224 -26.00 -46.90 7.51
N MET A 225 -26.62 -47.23 8.64
CA MET A 225 -26.88 -48.62 9.08
C MET A 225 -28.36 -49.04 8.94
N GLY A 226 -29.20 -48.21 8.32
CA GLY A 226 -30.61 -48.49 8.01
C GLY A 226 -30.84 -48.72 6.52
#